data_AF-X0UFX7-F1
#
_entry.id   AF-X0UFX7-F1
#
_cell.length_a   1.000
_cell.length_b   1.000
_cell.length_c   1.000
_cell.angle_alpha   90.00
_cell.angle_beta   90.00
_cell.angle_gamma   90.00
#
_symmetry.space_group_name_H-M   'P 1'
#
loop_
_entity.id
_entity.type
_entity.pdbx_description
1 polymer ?
#
loop_
_entity_poly.entity_id
_entity_poly.type
_entity_poly.pdbx_seq_one_letter_code
_entity_poly.pdbx_strand_id
1 'polypeptide(L)'
;YNLEKKFPLAEILEKARKQFFYAEGRALAQAQGAIQTLRFLDILVNERNVLQYASNPRTKIRGTFFSEHVQPLVECVLPPEEFEFMAVVDYLPARVAERMHTLEFVKNGETNVVMITTIEDDNVGFLPQLVTPSLHKTVGKMREYGLQGFCFRQFDIAQHEPAMAYVIESAWDAAITPEDSHRRYVLGVAGEDAVEDLLAVFRGVEELTEASNAMMGVAFMWPSLYRKYWKPGTKPDPAWQEYIAKLRPVEDRLRMALTKVAPRGRRLVENYLNFIVFARQFVKAMDRIRQA
;
A
#
# COMPACT_ATOMS: atom_id res chain seq x y z
N TYR A 1 19.23 9.87 -27.36
CA TYR A 1 19.11 9.85 -25.88
C TYR A 1 20.44 9.96 -25.11
N ASN A 2 21.61 9.49 -25.61
CA ASN A 2 22.90 9.51 -24.87
C ASN A 2 22.83 8.90 -23.45
N LEU A 3 21.94 7.91 -23.24
CA LEU A 3 21.65 7.36 -21.92
C LEU A 3 22.88 6.76 -21.27
N GLU A 4 23.72 6.06 -22.02
CA GLU A 4 24.93 5.40 -21.48
C GLU A 4 25.89 6.36 -20.77
N LYS A 5 25.89 7.66 -21.13
CA LYS A 5 26.71 8.68 -20.45
C LYS A 5 26.14 9.09 -19.08
N LYS A 6 24.82 9.05 -18.91
CA LYS A 6 24.10 9.49 -17.70
C LYS A 6 23.73 8.31 -16.79
N PHE A 7 23.40 7.18 -17.40
CA PHE A 7 22.89 5.97 -16.79
C PHE A 7 23.56 4.76 -17.45
N PRO A 8 24.83 4.46 -17.12
CA PRO A 8 25.54 3.32 -17.71
C PRO A 8 24.78 2.01 -17.45
N LEU A 9 24.57 1.19 -18.49
CA LEU A 9 23.82 -0.07 -18.34
C LEU A 9 24.46 -0.98 -17.29
N ALA A 10 25.79 -1.05 -17.26
CA ALA A 10 26.52 -1.84 -16.28
C ALA A 10 26.21 -1.43 -14.83
N GLU A 11 26.06 -0.12 -14.57
CA GLU A 11 25.75 0.41 -13.25
C GLU A 11 24.31 0.09 -12.83
N ILE A 12 23.34 0.23 -13.75
CA ILE A 12 21.93 -0.14 -13.51
C ILE A 12 21.83 -1.61 -13.10
N LEU A 13 22.45 -2.50 -13.89
CA LEU A 13 22.39 -3.95 -13.65
C LEU A 13 23.12 -4.34 -12.36
N GLU A 14 24.22 -3.66 -12.02
CA GLU A 14 24.96 -3.91 -10.78
C GLU A 14 24.19 -3.46 -9.54
N LYS A 15 23.55 -2.28 -9.58
CA LYS A 15 22.65 -1.83 -8.51
C LYS A 15 21.49 -2.80 -8.32
N ALA A 16 20.84 -3.20 -9.43
CA ALA A 16 19.73 -4.14 -9.40
C ALA A 16 20.12 -5.52 -8.85
N ARG A 17 21.35 -5.98 -9.13
CA ARG A 17 21.89 -7.25 -8.61
C ARG A 17 22.09 -7.22 -7.09
N LYS A 18 22.50 -6.07 -6.54
CA LYS A 18 22.72 -5.88 -5.10
C LYS A 18 21.43 -5.65 -4.32
N GLN A 19 20.38 -5.20 -4.99
CA GLN A 19 19.09 -4.95 -4.36
C GLN A 19 18.37 -6.27 -4.03
N PHE A 20 18.14 -6.49 -2.74
CA PHE A 20 17.21 -7.54 -2.31
C PHE A 20 15.76 -7.02 -2.45
N PHE A 21 14.94 -7.74 -3.22
CA PHE A 21 13.53 -7.43 -3.38
C PHE A 21 12.69 -8.70 -3.39
N TYR A 22 12.22 -9.13 -2.21
CA TYR A 22 11.42 -10.34 -1.96
C TYR A 22 12.09 -11.69 -2.26
N ALA A 23 12.88 -11.79 -3.32
CA ALA A 23 13.62 -12.98 -3.70
C ALA A 23 14.96 -12.57 -4.35
N GLU A 24 15.97 -13.43 -4.20
CA GLU A 24 17.26 -13.26 -4.86
C GLU A 24 17.08 -13.16 -6.38
N GLY A 25 17.81 -12.23 -7.02
CA GLY A 25 17.74 -12.01 -8.47
C GLY A 25 16.47 -11.35 -8.99
N ARG A 26 15.42 -11.16 -8.16
CA ARG A 26 14.15 -10.57 -8.61
C ARG A 26 14.31 -9.12 -9.08
N ALA A 27 15.07 -8.30 -8.36
CA ALA A 27 15.33 -6.91 -8.74
C ALA A 27 16.08 -6.82 -10.09
N LEU A 28 17.08 -7.69 -10.30
CA LEU A 28 17.79 -7.79 -11.59
C LEU A 28 16.85 -8.16 -12.74
N ALA A 29 16.01 -9.19 -12.55
CA ALA A 29 15.03 -9.59 -13.54
C ALA A 29 14.02 -8.47 -13.84
N GLN A 30 13.58 -7.73 -12.82
CA GLN A 30 12.72 -6.56 -12.98
C GLN A 30 13.40 -5.42 -13.76
N ALA A 31 14.68 -5.14 -13.49
CA ALA A 31 15.44 -4.13 -14.24
C ALA A 31 15.59 -4.52 -15.71
N GLN A 32 15.94 -5.78 -16.00
CA GLN A 32 16.03 -6.29 -17.36
C GLN A 32 14.69 -6.21 -18.09
N GLY A 33 13.60 -6.63 -17.44
CA GLY A 33 12.26 -6.52 -17.99
C GLY A 33 11.85 -5.06 -18.25
N ALA A 34 12.10 -4.16 -17.30
CA ALA A 34 11.77 -2.74 -17.43
C ALA A 34 12.54 -2.06 -18.58
N ILE A 35 13.80 -2.42 -18.83
CA ILE A 35 14.56 -1.93 -19.99
C ILE A 35 13.88 -2.36 -21.30
N GLN A 36 13.46 -3.63 -21.40
CA GLN A 36 12.75 -4.13 -22.58
C GLN A 36 11.40 -3.44 -22.76
N THR A 37 10.64 -3.23 -21.67
CA THR A 37 9.37 -2.50 -21.71
C THR A 37 9.57 -1.04 -22.12
N LEU A 38 10.59 -0.36 -21.60
CA LEU A 38 10.90 1.01 -21.97
C LEU A 38 11.26 1.12 -23.46
N ARG A 39 12.05 0.18 -23.99
CA ARG A 39 12.35 0.12 -25.44
C ARG A 39 11.11 -0.16 -26.27
N PHE A 40 10.21 -1.04 -25.81
CA PHE A 40 8.96 -1.29 -26.50
C PHE A 40 8.10 -0.02 -26.57
N LEU A 41 7.99 0.72 -25.46
CA LEU A 41 7.25 1.99 -25.43
C LEU A 41 7.93 3.06 -26.29
N ASP A 42 9.26 3.15 -26.29
CA ASP A 42 10.03 4.04 -27.16
C ASP A 42 9.70 3.82 -28.64
N ILE A 43 9.64 2.55 -29.07
CA ILE A 43 9.23 2.21 -30.44
C ILE A 43 7.79 2.67 -30.71
N LEU A 44 6.85 2.41 -29.79
CA LEU A 44 5.45 2.79 -30.00
C LEU A 44 5.24 4.30 -30.03
N VAL A 45 5.82 5.02 -29.08
CA VAL A 45 5.63 6.46 -28.91
C VAL A 45 6.45 7.23 -29.94
N ASN A 46 7.77 7.05 -29.96
CA ASN A 46 8.66 7.91 -30.75
C ASN A 46 8.84 7.44 -32.19
N GLU A 47 8.95 6.13 -32.44
CA GLU A 47 9.23 5.62 -33.80
C GLU A 47 7.96 5.38 -34.62
N ARG A 48 6.91 4.86 -34.00
CA ARG A 48 5.62 4.57 -34.65
C ARG A 48 4.60 5.69 -34.51
N ASN A 49 4.83 6.63 -33.59
CA ASN A 49 3.93 7.75 -33.31
C ASN A 49 2.47 7.30 -33.24
N VAL A 50 2.18 6.28 -32.43
CA VAL A 50 0.85 5.64 -32.41
C VAL A 50 -0.27 6.60 -32.00
N LEU A 51 0.06 7.66 -31.26
CA LEU A 51 -0.91 8.68 -30.83
C LEU A 51 -1.45 9.52 -31.98
N GLN A 52 -0.76 9.60 -33.14
CA GLN A 52 -1.29 10.27 -34.33
C GLN A 52 -2.60 9.65 -34.85
N TYR A 53 -2.87 8.39 -34.49
CA TYR A 53 -4.09 7.66 -34.87
C TYR A 53 -5.20 7.77 -33.83
N ALA A 54 -4.95 8.43 -32.69
CA ALA A 54 -5.96 8.62 -31.67
C ALA A 54 -7.00 9.66 -32.12
N SER A 55 -8.29 9.32 -31.98
CA SER A 55 -9.38 10.25 -32.33
C SER A 55 -9.43 11.48 -31.40
N ASN A 56 -8.90 11.35 -30.18
CA ASN A 56 -8.79 12.45 -29.22
C ASN A 56 -7.33 12.97 -29.19
N PRO A 57 -7.08 14.23 -29.57
CA PRO A 57 -5.72 14.81 -29.59
C PRO A 57 -5.11 15.01 -28.20
N ARG A 58 -5.89 14.82 -27.12
CA ARG A 58 -5.41 14.85 -25.73
C ARG A 58 -5.09 13.47 -25.16
N THR A 59 -5.11 12.43 -25.99
CA THR A 59 -4.80 11.06 -25.54
C THR A 59 -3.34 10.98 -25.12
N LYS A 60 -3.09 10.41 -23.94
CA LYS A 60 -1.75 10.08 -23.45
C LYS A 60 -1.61 8.58 -23.29
N ILE A 61 -0.39 8.08 -23.43
CA ILE A 61 -0.04 6.71 -23.07
C ILE A 61 0.34 6.68 -21.58
N ARG A 62 -0.25 5.74 -20.84
CA ARG A 62 0.10 5.46 -19.45
C ARG A 62 0.89 4.17 -19.37
N GLY A 63 2.00 4.19 -18.65
CA GLY A 63 2.83 3.01 -18.45
C GLY A 63 3.35 2.91 -17.02
N THR A 64 3.70 1.69 -16.61
CA THR A 64 4.22 1.39 -15.28
C THR A 64 5.45 0.50 -15.36
N PHE A 65 6.40 0.70 -14.43
CA PHE A 65 7.61 -0.10 -14.31
C PHE A 65 7.89 -0.38 -12.83
N PHE A 66 8.27 -1.62 -12.52
CA PHE A 66 8.59 -2.04 -11.15
C PHE A 66 10.05 -1.78 -10.73
N SER A 67 10.93 -1.42 -11.66
CA SER A 67 12.37 -1.29 -11.39
C SER A 67 12.76 0.13 -11.03
N GLU A 68 13.07 0.38 -9.76
CA GLU A 68 13.54 1.69 -9.26
C GLU A 68 14.77 2.23 -10.01
N HIS A 69 15.62 1.37 -10.55
CA HIS A 69 16.82 1.78 -11.30
C HIS A 69 16.54 2.19 -12.75
N VAL A 70 15.34 1.89 -13.27
CA VAL A 70 14.93 2.21 -14.64
C VAL A 70 13.93 3.38 -14.66
N GLN A 71 13.19 3.59 -13.57
CA GLN A 71 12.22 4.69 -13.46
C GLN A 71 12.80 6.07 -13.80
N PRO A 72 14.02 6.46 -13.38
CA PRO A 72 14.61 7.75 -13.75
C PRO A 72 14.88 7.93 -15.25
N LEU A 73 14.93 6.84 -16.03
CA LEU A 73 15.19 6.91 -17.47
C LEU A 73 13.94 7.23 -18.28
N VAL A 74 12.74 7.09 -17.69
CA VAL A 74 11.46 7.23 -18.39
C VAL A 74 11.37 8.57 -19.12
N GLU A 75 11.67 9.66 -18.43
CA GLU A 75 11.63 11.01 -18.99
C GLU A 75 12.71 11.29 -20.03
N CYS A 76 13.83 10.56 -19.99
CA CYS A 76 14.89 10.71 -20.98
C CYS A 76 14.55 10.04 -22.32
N VAL A 77 13.52 9.19 -22.34
CA VAL A 77 13.14 8.37 -23.49
C VAL A 77 11.75 8.73 -23.99
N LEU A 78 10.78 8.89 -23.09
CA LEU A 78 9.38 9.12 -23.43
C LEU A 78 9.02 10.61 -23.25
N PRO A 79 8.37 11.24 -24.24
CA PRO A 79 7.96 12.65 -24.18
C PRO A 79 6.93 12.91 -23.05
N PRO A 80 7.20 13.85 -22.11
CA PRO A 80 6.29 14.20 -21.01
C PRO A 80 4.87 14.63 -21.44
N GLU A 81 4.76 15.22 -22.62
CA GLU A 81 3.50 15.70 -23.20
C GLU A 81 2.58 14.54 -23.62
N GLU A 82 3.15 13.41 -24.05
CA GLU A 82 2.45 12.25 -24.60
C GLU A 82 2.39 11.06 -23.63
N PHE A 83 3.25 11.04 -22.62
CA PHE A 83 3.35 9.95 -21.65
C PHE A 83 3.05 10.40 -20.21
N GLU A 84 2.35 9.55 -19.47
CA GLU A 84 2.16 9.70 -18.03
C GLU A 84 2.66 8.44 -17.32
N PHE A 85 3.53 8.62 -16.33
CA PHE A 85 4.16 7.53 -15.63
C PHE A 85 3.38 7.14 -14.38
N MET A 86 2.94 5.88 -14.32
CA MET A 86 2.31 5.29 -13.14
C MET A 86 3.36 4.55 -12.30
N ALA A 87 3.88 5.22 -11.29
CA ALA A 87 4.93 4.69 -10.42
C ALA A 87 4.41 3.61 -9.48
N VAL A 88 5.07 2.45 -9.47
CA VAL A 88 4.86 1.39 -8.48
C VAL A 88 6.15 1.20 -7.71
N VAL A 89 6.12 1.46 -6.41
CA VAL A 89 7.31 1.36 -5.53
C VAL A 89 7.36 0.02 -4.81
N ASP A 90 6.22 -0.39 -4.26
CA ASP A 90 6.01 -1.64 -3.55
C ASP A 90 4.49 -1.89 -3.47
N TYR A 91 4.08 -3.00 -2.87
CA TYR A 91 2.67 -3.36 -2.69
C TYR A 91 2.24 -3.44 -1.22
N LEU A 92 3.16 -3.32 -0.26
CA LEU A 92 2.82 -3.14 1.16
C LEU A 92 2.86 -1.65 1.52
N PRO A 93 1.81 -1.06 2.13
CA PRO A 93 1.77 0.37 2.43
C PRO A 93 2.99 0.87 3.21
N ALA A 94 3.47 0.12 4.21
CA ALA A 94 4.65 0.49 5.00
C ALA A 94 5.93 0.50 4.17
N ARG A 95 6.14 -0.53 3.33
CA ARG A 95 7.28 -0.57 2.41
C ARG A 95 7.23 0.51 1.35
N VAL A 96 6.04 0.85 0.86
CA VAL A 96 5.84 2.02 -0.02
C VAL A 96 6.36 3.28 0.68
N ALA A 97 5.90 3.53 1.91
CA ALA A 97 6.32 4.70 2.68
C ALA A 97 7.84 4.76 2.89
N GLU A 98 8.50 3.63 3.20
CA GLU A 98 9.96 3.53 3.37
C GLU A 98 10.74 3.77 2.08
N ARG A 99 10.17 3.32 0.95
CA ARG A 99 10.84 3.29 -0.36
C ARG A 99 10.46 4.47 -1.25
N MET A 100 9.70 5.43 -0.75
CA MET A 100 9.33 6.63 -1.51
C MET A 100 10.55 7.36 -2.09
N HIS A 101 11.71 7.32 -1.42
CA HIS A 101 12.97 7.91 -1.90
C HIS A 101 13.37 7.47 -3.32
N THR A 102 12.91 6.30 -3.78
CA THR A 102 13.11 5.84 -5.16
C THR A 102 12.48 6.76 -6.22
N LEU A 103 11.50 7.57 -5.82
CA LEU A 103 10.81 8.56 -6.67
C LEU A 103 11.37 9.97 -6.53
N GLU A 104 12.50 10.18 -5.86
CA GLU A 104 13.08 11.52 -5.71
C GLU A 104 13.43 12.17 -7.06
N PHE A 105 13.70 11.37 -8.10
CA PHE A 105 13.99 11.88 -9.45
C PHE A 105 12.87 12.75 -10.03
N VAL A 106 11.62 12.59 -9.55
CA VAL A 106 10.46 13.37 -9.97
C VAL A 106 10.61 14.85 -9.64
N LYS A 107 11.35 15.22 -8.59
CA LYS A 107 11.59 16.63 -8.21
C LYS A 107 12.15 17.49 -9.34
N ASN A 108 12.94 16.88 -10.21
CA ASN A 108 13.67 17.57 -11.28
C ASN A 108 13.15 17.20 -12.67
N GLY A 109 12.02 16.51 -12.74
CA GLY A 109 11.43 16.01 -13.97
C GLY A 109 10.17 16.78 -14.39
N GLU A 110 9.87 16.72 -15.68
CA GLU A 110 8.67 17.24 -16.33
C GLU A 110 7.61 16.15 -16.56
N THR A 111 7.97 14.87 -16.46
CA THR A 111 7.00 13.77 -16.65
C THR A 111 5.97 13.77 -15.54
N ASN A 112 4.69 13.77 -15.92
CA ASN A 112 3.61 13.58 -14.95
C ASN A 112 3.73 12.19 -14.32
N VAL A 113 4.00 12.15 -13.01
CA VAL A 113 4.08 10.91 -12.23
C VAL A 113 2.88 10.79 -11.30
N VAL A 114 2.13 9.70 -11.46
CA VAL A 114 1.03 9.29 -10.59
C VAL A 114 1.47 8.06 -9.80
N MET A 115 1.24 8.06 -8.49
CA MET A 115 1.58 6.94 -7.63
C MET A 115 0.51 5.84 -7.70
N ILE A 116 0.90 4.59 -7.96
CA ILE A 116 0.07 3.44 -7.60
C ILE A 116 0.40 3.10 -6.15
N THR A 117 -0.51 3.43 -5.25
CA THR A 117 -0.42 3.06 -3.83
C THR A 117 -1.52 2.08 -3.48
N THR A 118 -1.57 1.63 -2.23
CA THR A 118 -2.58 0.70 -1.76
C THR A 118 -3.17 1.20 -0.45
N ILE A 119 -4.48 1.10 -0.30
CA ILE A 119 -5.23 1.45 0.92
C ILE A 119 -5.45 0.23 1.82
N GLU A 120 -4.89 -0.90 1.41
CA GLU A 120 -4.95 -2.21 2.03
C GLU A 120 -3.59 -2.88 1.88
N ASP A 121 -3.27 -3.77 2.79
CA ASP A 121 -2.10 -4.64 2.71
C ASP A 121 -2.50 -5.96 2.03
N ASP A 122 -1.57 -6.66 1.38
CA ASP A 122 -1.78 -8.03 0.85
C ASP A 122 -2.21 -9.03 1.94
N ASN A 123 -2.23 -8.63 3.21
CA ASN A 123 -2.87 -9.35 4.29
C ASN A 123 -4.39 -9.14 4.42
N VAL A 124 -5.12 -9.07 3.30
CA VAL A 124 -6.58 -8.85 3.30
C VAL A 124 -7.38 -10.05 3.82
N GLY A 125 -8.44 -9.80 4.60
CA GLY A 125 -9.54 -10.75 4.81
C GLY A 125 -9.92 -11.06 6.26
N PHE A 126 -8.97 -11.13 7.20
CA PHE A 126 -9.30 -11.50 8.59
C PHE A 126 -9.27 -10.35 9.59
N LEU A 127 -8.60 -9.23 9.27
CA LEU A 127 -8.47 -8.04 10.11
C LEU A 127 -9.06 -6.83 9.36
N PRO A 128 -9.78 -5.91 10.02
CA PRO A 128 -10.07 -4.62 9.39
C PRO A 128 -8.74 -3.84 9.32
N GLN A 129 -8.27 -3.49 8.13
CA GLN A 129 -6.95 -2.87 7.98
C GLN A 129 -7.03 -1.35 8.04
N LEU A 130 -6.13 -0.74 8.80
CA LEU A 130 -5.89 0.70 8.79
C LEU A 130 -4.42 0.96 8.49
N VAL A 131 -4.18 1.69 7.41
CA VAL A 131 -2.83 1.96 6.87
C VAL A 131 -2.51 3.46 6.87
N THR A 132 -3.30 4.25 7.60
CA THR A 132 -3.23 5.71 7.63
C THR A 132 -1.83 6.27 7.95
N PRO A 133 -1.01 5.71 8.86
CA PRO A 133 0.31 6.24 9.15
C PRO A 133 1.26 6.10 7.95
N SER A 134 1.17 4.98 7.23
CA SER A 134 1.93 4.71 6.00
C SER A 134 1.46 5.58 4.83
N LEU A 135 0.14 5.78 4.71
CA LEU A 135 -0.43 6.72 3.75
C LEU A 135 0.00 8.16 4.06
N HIS A 136 0.08 8.56 5.32
CA HIS A 136 0.51 9.90 5.70
C HIS A 136 1.95 10.19 5.28
N LYS A 137 2.87 9.26 5.57
CA LYS A 137 4.26 9.35 5.09
C LYS A 137 4.33 9.39 3.57
N THR A 138 3.59 8.52 2.90
CA THR A 138 3.54 8.44 1.43
C THR A 138 3.04 9.75 0.82
N VAL A 139 1.88 10.26 1.26
CA VAL A 139 1.30 11.52 0.78
C VAL A 139 2.24 12.70 1.05
N GLY A 140 2.88 12.75 2.22
CA GLY A 140 3.90 13.76 2.53
C GLY A 140 5.05 13.75 1.50
N LYS A 141 5.60 12.58 1.19
CA LYS A 141 6.65 12.41 0.18
C LYS A 141 6.18 12.70 -1.24
N MET A 142 4.95 12.33 -1.58
CA MET A 142 4.36 12.68 -2.88
C MET A 142 4.35 14.19 -3.11
N ARG A 143 3.95 14.97 -2.09
CA ARG A 143 3.99 16.44 -2.15
C ARG A 143 5.42 16.97 -2.23
N GLU A 144 6.33 16.43 -1.41
CA GLU A 144 7.75 16.81 -1.44
C GLU A 144 8.37 16.59 -2.83
N TYR A 145 7.96 15.53 -3.54
CA TYR A 145 8.53 15.13 -4.82
C TYR A 145 7.76 15.66 -6.03
N GLY A 146 6.62 16.33 -5.83
CA GLY A 146 5.83 16.90 -6.93
C GLY A 146 4.97 15.88 -7.70
N LEU A 147 4.63 14.74 -7.09
CA LEU A 147 3.76 13.76 -7.72
C LEU A 147 2.34 14.32 -7.91
N GLN A 148 1.74 14.03 -9.06
CA GLN A 148 0.49 14.67 -9.52
C GLN A 148 -0.78 14.02 -8.96
N GLY A 149 -0.66 12.86 -8.33
CA GLY A 149 -1.79 12.16 -7.74
C GLY A 149 -1.47 10.71 -7.42
N PHE A 150 -2.50 9.95 -7.06
CA PHE A 150 -2.42 8.53 -6.82
C PHE A 150 -3.62 7.78 -7.43
N CYS A 151 -3.43 6.49 -7.63
CA CYS A 151 -4.50 5.51 -7.75
C CYS A 151 -4.28 4.41 -6.72
N PHE A 152 -5.36 3.75 -6.31
CA PHE A 152 -5.29 2.68 -5.32
C PHE A 152 -5.61 1.34 -5.96
N ARG A 153 -4.94 0.30 -5.48
CA ARG A 153 -5.44 -1.07 -5.58
C ARG A 153 -6.42 -1.32 -4.43
N GLN A 154 -7.55 -1.95 -4.76
CA GLN A 154 -8.57 -2.40 -3.81
C GLN A 154 -8.98 -3.85 -4.14
N PHE A 155 -8.96 -4.73 -3.15
CA PHE A 155 -9.24 -6.16 -3.24
C PHE A 155 -10.54 -6.51 -2.55
N ASP A 156 -10.89 -5.80 -1.47
CA ASP A 156 -12.11 -6.05 -0.70
C ASP A 156 -12.87 -4.77 -0.38
N ILE A 157 -14.16 -4.92 -0.04
CA ILE A 157 -14.99 -3.86 0.53
C ILE A 157 -14.86 -3.98 2.06
N ALA A 158 -13.64 -3.85 2.58
CA ALA A 158 -13.40 -3.85 4.01
C ALA A 158 -13.37 -2.40 4.56
N GLN A 159 -13.35 -2.28 5.88
CA GLN A 159 -13.58 -1.06 6.67
C GLN A 159 -12.47 0.03 6.50
N HIS A 160 -12.23 0.48 5.27
CA HIS A 160 -11.19 1.43 4.90
C HIS A 160 -11.62 2.89 5.07
N GLU A 161 -12.84 3.15 5.52
CA GLU A 161 -13.41 4.50 5.59
C GLU A 161 -12.53 5.49 6.39
N PRO A 162 -11.89 5.12 7.52
CA PRO A 162 -10.99 6.06 8.23
C PRO A 162 -9.74 6.41 7.42
N ALA A 163 -9.16 5.44 6.70
CA ALA A 163 -7.99 5.67 5.85
C ALA A 163 -8.37 6.50 4.61
N MET A 164 -9.53 6.23 4.01
CA MET A 164 -10.07 6.99 2.88
C MET A 164 -10.42 8.42 3.27
N ALA A 165 -11.04 8.62 4.44
CA ALA A 165 -11.32 9.95 4.98
C ALA A 165 -10.02 10.77 5.09
N TYR A 166 -8.96 10.17 5.66
CA TYR A 166 -7.64 10.81 5.71
C TYR A 166 -7.11 11.18 4.33
N VAL A 167 -7.14 10.26 3.36
CA VAL A 167 -6.60 10.53 2.02
C VAL A 167 -7.35 11.68 1.35
N ILE A 168 -8.70 11.68 1.43
CA ILE A 168 -9.54 12.75 0.89
C ILE A 168 -9.24 14.08 1.55
N GLU A 169 -9.20 14.13 2.88
CA GLU A 169 -8.92 15.36 3.62
C GLU A 169 -7.51 15.86 3.34
N SER A 170 -6.53 14.97 3.24
CA SER A 170 -5.15 15.33 2.93
C SER A 170 -5.00 15.87 1.51
N ALA A 171 -5.86 15.49 0.57
CA ALA A 171 -5.85 16.09 -0.76
C ALA A 171 -6.29 17.57 -0.74
N TRP A 172 -7.08 17.98 0.27
CA TRP A 172 -7.59 19.34 0.41
C TRP A 172 -6.78 20.20 1.40
N ASP A 173 -6.27 19.59 2.46
CA ASP A 173 -5.51 20.24 3.53
C ASP A 173 -4.17 19.52 3.74
N ALA A 174 -3.08 20.18 3.35
CA ALA A 174 -1.74 19.61 3.49
C ALA A 174 -1.27 19.46 4.94
N ALA A 175 -1.88 20.21 5.88
CA ALA A 175 -1.53 20.21 7.29
C ALA A 175 -2.30 19.16 8.12
N ILE A 176 -3.31 18.50 7.53
CA ILE A 176 -4.12 17.52 8.26
C ILE A 176 -3.25 16.35 8.75
N THR A 177 -3.40 16.00 10.03
CA THR A 177 -2.76 14.81 10.60
C THR A 177 -3.71 13.61 10.55
N PRO A 178 -3.18 12.36 10.63
CA PRO A 178 -4.00 11.17 10.81
C PRO A 178 -4.98 11.28 11.98
N GLU A 179 -4.52 11.82 13.13
CA GLU A 179 -5.36 11.95 14.32
C GLU A 179 -6.48 12.96 14.10
N ASP A 180 -6.21 14.12 13.48
CA ASP A 180 -7.25 15.11 13.17
C ASP A 180 -8.34 14.50 12.31
N SER A 181 -7.94 13.75 11.27
CA SER A 181 -8.86 13.11 10.35
C SER A 181 -9.70 12.03 11.01
N HIS A 182 -9.05 11.14 11.78
CA HIS A 182 -9.75 10.12 12.55
C HIS A 182 -10.71 10.73 13.56
N ARG A 183 -10.31 11.79 14.27
CA ARG A 183 -11.16 12.46 15.25
C ARG A 183 -12.40 13.05 14.59
N ARG A 184 -12.25 13.74 13.45
CA ARG A 184 -13.38 14.28 12.66
C ARG A 184 -14.31 13.17 12.16
N TYR A 185 -13.73 12.10 11.61
CA TYR A 185 -14.48 10.94 11.14
C TYR A 185 -15.32 10.32 12.27
N VAL A 186 -14.68 10.05 13.41
CA VAL A 186 -15.34 9.41 14.56
C VAL A 186 -16.41 10.33 15.16
N LEU A 187 -16.13 11.63 15.33
CA LEU A 187 -17.13 12.59 15.81
C LEU A 187 -18.37 12.60 14.90
N GLY A 188 -18.15 12.61 13.57
CA GLY A 188 -19.21 12.59 12.57
C GLY A 188 -20.04 11.31 12.58
N VAL A 189 -19.41 10.15 12.72
CA VAL A 189 -20.08 8.85 12.60
C VAL A 189 -20.57 8.30 13.95
N ALA A 190 -19.72 8.34 14.97
CA ALA A 190 -19.92 7.67 16.25
C ALA A 190 -20.29 8.61 17.41
N GLY A 191 -20.13 9.93 17.25
CA GLY A 191 -20.44 10.92 18.29
C GLY A 191 -19.30 11.13 19.28
N GLU A 192 -19.39 12.22 20.04
CA GLU A 192 -18.31 12.75 20.89
C GLU A 192 -17.87 11.76 21.98
N ASP A 193 -18.82 11.12 22.65
CA ASP A 193 -18.54 10.21 23.77
C ASP A 193 -17.71 8.97 23.38
N ALA A 194 -17.72 8.59 22.10
CA ALA A 194 -16.99 7.44 21.58
C ALA A 194 -15.61 7.79 21.01
N VAL A 195 -15.26 9.08 20.91
CA VAL A 195 -14.05 9.55 20.20
C VAL A 195 -12.78 8.92 20.74
N GLU A 196 -12.50 9.10 22.04
CA GLU A 196 -11.22 8.63 22.61
C GLU A 196 -11.06 7.11 22.56
N ASP A 197 -12.16 6.38 22.74
CA ASP A 197 -12.11 4.92 22.66
C ASP A 197 -11.86 4.45 21.23
N LEU A 198 -12.52 5.04 20.23
CA LEU A 198 -12.33 4.65 18.83
C LEU A 198 -10.99 5.13 18.26
N LEU A 199 -10.45 6.27 18.71
CA LEU A 199 -9.07 6.66 18.37
C LEU A 199 -8.06 5.64 18.93
N ALA A 200 -8.27 5.15 20.15
CA ALA A 200 -7.44 4.08 20.70
C ALA A 200 -7.59 2.76 19.94
N VAL A 201 -8.80 2.43 19.48
CA VAL A 201 -9.04 1.28 18.58
C VAL A 201 -8.28 1.46 17.28
N PHE A 202 -8.38 2.61 16.62
CA PHE A 202 -7.73 2.85 15.32
C PHE A 202 -6.21 2.71 15.42
N ARG A 203 -5.57 3.29 16.45
CA ARG A 203 -4.14 3.08 16.71
C ARG A 203 -3.79 1.60 16.89
N GLY A 204 -4.58 0.87 17.69
CA GLY A 204 -4.37 -0.57 17.88
C GLY A 204 -4.55 -1.37 16.58
N VAL A 205 -5.49 -0.99 15.73
CA VAL A 205 -5.72 -1.61 14.42
C VAL A 205 -4.60 -1.29 13.44
N GLU A 206 -4.04 -0.08 13.45
CA GLU A 206 -2.86 0.28 12.65
C GLU A 206 -1.63 -0.54 13.06
N GLU A 207 -1.39 -0.69 14.37
CA GLU A 207 -0.32 -1.54 14.90
C GLU A 207 -0.51 -3.02 14.54
N LEU A 208 -1.75 -3.51 14.60
CA LEU A 208 -2.10 -4.87 14.17
C LEU A 208 -1.92 -5.05 12.66
N THR A 209 -2.28 -4.06 11.86
CA THR A 209 -2.12 -4.11 10.40
C THR A 209 -0.65 -4.29 10.05
N GLU A 210 0.24 -3.51 10.66
CA GLU A 210 1.69 -3.67 10.47
C GLU A 210 2.19 -5.04 10.98
N ALA A 211 1.77 -5.45 12.19
CA ALA A 211 2.18 -6.73 12.76
C ALA A 211 1.71 -7.94 11.93
N SER A 212 0.65 -7.78 11.13
CA SER A 212 0.15 -8.84 10.25
C SER A 212 1.13 -9.23 9.14
N ASN A 213 2.13 -8.38 8.85
CA ASN A 213 3.20 -8.69 7.90
C ASN A 213 4.02 -9.93 8.26
N ALA A 214 4.13 -10.26 9.56
CA ALA A 214 4.75 -11.52 10.02
C ALA A 214 3.94 -12.77 9.61
N MET A 215 2.69 -12.59 9.22
CA MET A 215 1.76 -13.64 8.81
C MET A 215 1.43 -13.55 7.31
N MET A 216 2.35 -13.03 6.51
CA MET A 216 2.12 -12.77 5.09
C MET A 216 1.56 -13.99 4.34
N GLY A 217 0.44 -13.79 3.65
CA GLY A 217 -0.24 -14.84 2.88
C GLY A 217 -0.92 -15.92 3.73
N VAL A 218 -1.04 -15.73 5.05
CA VAL A 218 -2.08 -16.36 5.90
C VAL A 218 -3.39 -15.60 5.77
N ALA A 219 -3.36 -14.33 5.35
CA ALA A 219 -4.56 -13.53 5.42
C ALA A 219 -5.55 -13.75 4.29
N PHE A 220 -5.03 -13.91 3.07
CA PHE A 220 -5.84 -14.20 1.90
C PHE A 220 -6.68 -15.44 2.19
N MET A 221 -7.99 -15.20 2.40
CA MET A 221 -9.22 -16.02 2.39
C MET A 221 -9.25 -17.42 1.74
N TRP A 222 -8.15 -17.87 1.15
CA TRP A 222 -8.14 -18.83 0.07
C TRP A 222 -7.70 -20.23 0.56
N PRO A 223 -8.57 -21.25 0.45
CA PRO A 223 -8.29 -22.58 0.99
C PRO A 223 -6.95 -23.20 0.57
N SER A 224 -6.50 -22.99 -0.68
CA SER A 224 -5.20 -23.53 -1.13
C SER A 224 -4.00 -22.81 -0.48
N LEU A 225 -4.13 -21.55 -0.07
CA LEU A 225 -3.08 -20.82 0.65
C LEU A 225 -2.95 -21.29 2.10
N TYR A 226 -4.02 -21.81 2.70
CA TYR A 226 -3.99 -22.35 4.07
C TYR A 226 -3.37 -23.72 4.18
N ARG A 227 -3.55 -24.57 3.16
CA ARG A 227 -2.99 -25.93 3.15
C ARG A 227 -1.48 -25.97 3.35
N LYS A 228 -0.76 -24.92 2.96
CA LYS A 228 0.70 -24.84 3.18
C LYS A 228 1.09 -24.81 4.66
N TYR A 229 0.19 -24.35 5.54
CA TYR A 229 0.37 -24.31 6.99
C TYR A 229 -0.07 -25.58 7.71
N TRP A 230 -0.64 -26.56 6.99
CA TRP A 230 -1.05 -27.87 7.53
C TRP A 230 -0.02 -28.97 7.31
N LYS A 231 1.21 -28.61 6.89
CA LYS A 231 2.30 -29.56 6.72
C LYS A 231 2.94 -29.88 8.08
N PRO A 232 3.09 -31.18 8.44
CA PRO A 232 3.82 -31.58 9.64
C PRO A 232 5.24 -30.99 9.66
N GLY A 233 5.72 -30.58 10.84
CA GLY A 233 7.08 -30.04 11.04
C GLY A 233 7.22 -28.53 10.85
N THR A 234 6.14 -27.80 10.61
CA THR A 234 6.16 -26.33 10.57
C THR A 234 6.22 -25.79 12.01
N LYS A 235 7.36 -25.22 12.43
CA LYS A 235 7.51 -24.71 13.81
C LYS A 235 6.50 -23.59 14.11
N PRO A 236 5.93 -23.51 15.32
CA PRO A 236 5.17 -22.35 15.77
C PRO A 236 6.01 -21.07 15.64
N ASP A 237 5.40 -20.00 15.16
CA ASP A 237 6.03 -18.69 15.05
C ASP A 237 5.61 -17.83 16.26
N PRO A 238 6.54 -17.44 17.15
CA PRO A 238 6.21 -16.62 18.32
C PRO A 238 5.43 -15.34 17.99
N ALA A 239 5.64 -14.76 16.79
CA ALA A 239 4.96 -13.55 16.35
C ALA A 239 3.43 -13.70 16.34
N TRP A 240 2.92 -14.93 16.19
CA TRP A 240 1.47 -15.18 16.16
C TRP A 240 0.85 -15.10 17.56
N GLN A 241 1.58 -15.55 18.60
CA GLN A 241 1.12 -15.41 19.99
C GLN A 241 1.10 -13.94 20.41
N GLU A 242 2.14 -13.20 20.04
CA GLU A 242 2.20 -11.75 20.25
C GLU A 242 1.06 -11.04 19.54
N TYR A 243 0.77 -11.42 18.29
CA TYR A 243 -0.36 -10.90 17.53
C TYR A 243 -1.71 -11.17 18.22
N ILE A 244 -1.94 -12.40 18.69
CA ILE A 244 -3.14 -12.77 19.45
C ILE A 244 -3.28 -11.94 20.74
N ALA A 245 -2.16 -11.65 21.41
CA ALA A 245 -2.15 -10.82 22.62
C ALA A 245 -2.55 -9.37 22.31
N LYS A 246 -2.06 -8.80 21.21
CA LYS A 246 -2.38 -7.43 20.76
C LYS A 246 -3.85 -7.23 20.36
N LEU A 247 -4.55 -8.29 19.96
CA LEU A 247 -5.98 -8.21 19.61
C LEU A 247 -6.89 -7.95 20.83
N ARG A 248 -6.53 -8.40 22.04
CA ARG A 248 -7.44 -8.30 23.20
C ARG A 248 -7.69 -6.87 23.65
N PRO A 249 -6.67 -6.00 23.82
CA PRO A 249 -6.91 -4.60 24.19
C PRO A 249 -7.81 -3.86 23.19
N VAL A 250 -7.68 -4.19 21.89
CA VAL A 250 -8.55 -3.62 20.84
C VAL A 250 -9.98 -4.14 20.98
N GLU A 251 -10.18 -5.43 21.24
CA GLU A 251 -11.50 -6.03 21.51
C GLU A 251 -12.18 -5.37 22.71
N ASP A 252 -11.46 -5.22 23.83
CA ASP A 252 -11.99 -4.62 25.07
C ASP A 252 -12.38 -3.16 24.85
N ARG A 253 -11.54 -2.41 24.12
CA ARG A 253 -11.81 -1.01 23.79
C ARG A 253 -13.02 -0.85 22.86
N LEU A 254 -13.20 -1.75 21.90
CA LEU A 254 -14.40 -1.78 21.04
C LEU A 254 -15.68 -2.06 21.85
N ARG A 255 -15.62 -2.95 22.85
CA ARG A 255 -16.75 -3.19 23.76
C ARG A 255 -17.09 -1.94 24.57
N MET A 256 -16.08 -1.20 25.04
CA MET A 256 -16.30 0.09 25.71
C MET A 256 -16.92 1.12 24.77
N ALA A 257 -16.37 1.29 23.57
CA ALA A 257 -16.89 2.21 22.55
C ALA A 257 -18.36 1.93 22.22
N LEU A 258 -18.76 0.65 22.15
CA LEU A 258 -20.14 0.24 21.87
C LEU A 258 -21.15 0.73 22.93
N THR A 259 -20.70 0.98 24.17
CA THR A 259 -21.57 1.54 25.23
C THR A 259 -21.76 3.05 25.12
N LYS A 260 -20.89 3.74 24.36
CA LYS A 260 -20.84 5.21 24.24
C LYS A 260 -21.24 5.71 22.85
N VAL A 261 -21.27 4.82 21.86
CA VAL A 261 -21.50 5.18 20.46
C VAL A 261 -22.93 5.68 20.24
N ALA A 262 -23.05 6.78 19.49
CA ALA A 262 -24.33 7.26 19.01
C ALA A 262 -25.02 6.21 18.11
N PRO A 263 -26.37 6.17 18.05
CA PRO A 263 -27.10 5.17 17.26
C PRO A 263 -26.63 5.03 15.81
N ARG A 264 -26.27 6.15 15.16
CA ARG A 264 -25.76 6.18 13.78
C ARG A 264 -24.41 5.47 13.58
N GLY A 265 -23.56 5.41 14.61
CA GLY A 265 -22.23 4.79 14.55
C GLY A 265 -22.20 3.35 15.06
N ARG A 266 -23.32 2.84 15.58
CA ARG A 266 -23.36 1.52 16.22
C ARG A 266 -22.90 0.39 15.28
N ARG A 267 -23.36 0.40 14.04
CA ARG A 267 -22.99 -0.60 13.02
C ARG A 267 -21.49 -0.62 12.72
N LEU A 268 -20.85 0.55 12.69
CA LEU A 268 -19.41 0.67 12.50
C LEU A 268 -18.67 -0.09 13.62
N VAL A 269 -19.02 0.21 14.88
CA VAL A 269 -18.36 -0.39 16.04
C VAL A 269 -18.63 -1.91 16.13
N GLU A 270 -19.86 -2.34 15.86
CA GLU A 270 -20.21 -3.76 15.81
C GLU A 270 -19.44 -4.52 14.72
N ASN A 271 -19.28 -3.92 13.52
CA ASN A 271 -18.49 -4.51 12.45
C ASN A 271 -17.02 -4.68 12.86
N TYR A 272 -16.39 -3.61 13.36
CA TYR A 272 -15.00 -3.69 13.84
C TYR A 272 -14.84 -4.75 14.95
N LEU A 273 -15.77 -4.81 15.90
CA LEU A 273 -15.74 -5.83 16.96
C LEU A 273 -15.82 -7.24 16.39
N ASN A 274 -16.74 -7.48 15.45
CA ASN A 274 -16.89 -8.79 14.81
C ASN A 274 -15.62 -9.19 14.04
N PHE A 275 -15.00 -8.26 13.31
CA PHE A 275 -13.75 -8.53 12.61
C PHE A 275 -12.59 -8.82 13.58
N ILE A 276 -12.45 -8.06 14.67
CA ILE A 276 -11.40 -8.30 15.67
C ILE A 276 -11.59 -9.64 16.39
N VAL A 277 -12.83 -9.99 16.74
CA VAL A 277 -13.16 -11.30 17.31
C VAL A 277 -12.83 -12.42 16.31
N PHE A 278 -13.23 -12.26 15.05
CA PHE A 278 -12.92 -13.21 13.98
C PHE A 278 -11.41 -13.38 13.82
N ALA A 279 -10.65 -12.29 13.66
CA ALA A 279 -9.19 -12.29 13.56
C ALA A 279 -8.56 -13.12 14.68
N ARG A 280 -8.98 -12.87 15.93
CA ARG A 280 -8.44 -13.55 17.10
C ARG A 280 -8.71 -15.04 17.08
N GLN A 281 -9.93 -15.46 16.71
CA GLN A 281 -10.26 -16.88 16.64
C GLN A 281 -9.56 -17.57 15.47
N PHE A 282 -9.49 -16.90 14.32
CA PHE A 282 -8.81 -17.39 13.13
C PHE A 282 -7.32 -17.64 13.38
N VAL A 283 -6.58 -16.65 13.91
CA VAL A 283 -5.15 -16.80 14.18
C VAL A 283 -4.90 -17.86 15.26
N LYS A 284 -5.74 -17.96 16.30
CA LYS A 284 -5.68 -19.04 17.30
C LYS A 284 -5.90 -20.43 16.69
N ALA A 285 -6.86 -20.58 15.78
CA ALA A 285 -7.12 -21.84 15.11
C ALA A 285 -5.92 -22.24 14.25
N MET A 286 -5.39 -21.31 13.46
CA MET A 286 -4.24 -21.55 12.60
C MET A 286 -2.96 -21.87 13.40
N ASP A 287 -2.72 -21.18 14.52
CA ASP A 287 -1.62 -21.49 15.45
C ASP A 287 -1.74 -22.89 16.05
N ARG A 288 -2.92 -23.31 16.49
CA ARG A 288 -3.16 -24.66 17.01
C ARG A 288 -2.89 -25.74 15.97
N ILE A 289 -3.29 -25.52 14.71
CA ILE A 289 -3.05 -26.51 13.65
C ILE A 289 -1.54 -26.66 13.38
N ARG A 290 -0.74 -25.59 13.55
CA ARG A 290 0.73 -25.67 13.42
C ARG A 290 1.41 -26.39 14.58
N GLN A 291 0.76 -26.43 15.75
CA GLN A 291 1.28 -27.11 16.94
C GLN A 291 0.98 -28.62 16.96
N ALA A 292 -0.01 -29.08 16.19
CA ALA A 292 -0.43 -30.47 16.08
C ALA A 292 0.46 -31.27 15.10
#